data_AF-A0A959USL5-F1
#
_entry.id   AF-A0A959USL5-F1
#
_cell.length_a   1.000
_cell.length_b   1.000
_cell.length_c   1.000
_cell.angle_alpha   90.00
_cell.angle_beta   90.00
_cell.angle_gamma   90.00
#
_symmetry.space_group_name_H-M   'P 1'
#
loop_
_entity.id
_entity.type
_entity.pdbx_description
1 polymer ?
#
loop_
_entity_poly.entity_id
_entity_poly.type
_entity_poly.pdbx_seq_one_letter_code
_entity_poly.pdbx_strand_id
1 'polypeptide(L)' 'MEFLILLLLMLLNGVFAMSEIALVSARKRRLEADAQRGDARA' A
#
# COMPACT_ATOMS: atom_id res chain seq x y z
N MET A 1 21.61 -8.58 -21.85
CA MET A 1 21.07 -9.41 -20.75
C MET A 1 20.96 -8.60 -19.46
N GLU A 2 21.89 -7.71 -19.13
CA GLU A 2 21.83 -6.88 -17.91
C GLU A 2 20.62 -5.95 -17.84
N PHE A 3 20.22 -5.35 -18.96
CA PHE A 3 19.08 -4.43 -19.00
C PHE A 3 17.76 -5.11 -18.61
N LEU A 4 17.59 -6.37 -19.00
CA LEU A 4 16.41 -7.16 -18.65
C LEU A 4 16.36 -7.45 -17.14
N ILE A 5 17.51 -7.74 -16.54
CA ILE A 5 17.65 -8.00 -15.10
C ILE A 5 17.37 -6.71 -14.31
N LEU A 6 17.89 -5.57 -14.75
CA LEU A 6 17.62 -4.27 -14.13
C LEU A 6 16.13 -3.89 -14.20
N LEU A 7 15.50 -4.11 -15.36
CA LEU A 7 14.07 -3.85 -15.55
C LEU A 7 13.22 -4.75 -14.62
N LEU A 8 13.56 -6.03 -14.53
CA LEU A 8 12.89 -6.98 -13.65
C LEU A 8 13.02 -6.57 -12.19
N LEU A 9 14.24 -6.23 -11.74
CA LEU A 9 14.50 -5.78 -10.37
C LEU A 9 13.78 -4.48 -10.04
N MET A 10 13.70 -3.53 -10.97
CA MET A 10 12.97 -2.27 -10.80
C MET A 10 11.47 -2.52 -10.60
N LEU A 11 10.86 -3.34 -11.45
CA LEU A 11 9.44 -3.69 -11.34
C LEU A 11 9.16 -4.45 -10.04
N LEU A 12 10.02 -5.40 -9.70
CA LEU A 12 9.89 -6.22 -8.50
C LEU A 12 9.98 -5.35 -7.23
N ASN A 13 10.96 -4.44 -7.17
CA ASN A 13 11.08 -3.46 -6.08
C ASN A 13 9.88 -2.51 -6.03
N GLY A 14 9.36 -2.05 -7.18
CA GLY A 14 8.16 -1.21 -7.23
C GLY A 14 6.92 -1.89 -6.67
N VAL A 15 6.70 -3.17 -7.00
CA VAL A 15 5.59 -3.98 -6.48
C VAL A 15 5.75 -4.25 -4.98
N PHE A 16 6.97 -4.57 -4.51
CA PHE A 16 7.23 -4.82 -3.09
C PHE A 16 7.12 -3.56 -2.24
N ALA A 17 7.63 -2.42 -2.71
CA ALA A 17 7.48 -1.13 -2.03
C ALA A 17 6.00 -0.72 -1.92
N MET A 18 5.21 -0.96 -2.97
CA MET A 18 3.78 -0.69 -2.94
C MET A 18 3.04 -1.65 -2.00
N SER A 19 3.51 -2.89 -1.82
CA SER A 19 2.87 -3.88 -0.95
C SER A 19 2.95 -3.50 0.53
N GLU A 20 4.08 -2.98 1.01
CA GLU A 20 4.20 -2.46 2.37
C GLU A 20 3.30 -1.25 2.60
N ILE A 21 3.27 -0.30 1.66
CA ILE A 21 2.41 0.89 1.73
C ILE A 21 0.94 0.50 1.65
N ALA A 22 0.56 -0.44 0.79
CA ALA A 22 -0.81 -0.93 0.65
C ALA A 22 -1.29 -1.59 1.95
N LEU A 23 -0.45 -2.40 2.60
CA LEU A 23 -0.77 -3.06 3.87
C LEU A 23 -0.94 -2.05 5.02
N VAL A 24 -0.04 -1.07 5.13
CA VAL A 24 -0.14 0.02 6.12
C VAL A 24 -1.34 0.92 5.82
N SER A 25 -1.62 1.23 4.56
CA SER A 25 -2.79 2.01 4.14
C SER A 25 -4.10 1.27 4.38
N ALA A 26 -4.16 -0.04 4.20
CA ALA A 26 -5.36 -0.84 4.47
C ALA A 26 -5.70 -0.84 5.96
N ARG A 27 -4.69 -0.89 6.84
CA ARG A 27 -4.88 -0.74 8.29
C ARG A 27 -5.34 0.66 8.68
N LYS A 28 -4.77 1.72 8.06
CA LYS A 28 -5.24 3.11 8.27
C LYS A 28 -6.66 3.34 7.73
N ARG A 29 -6.99 2.83 6.55
CA ARG A 29 -8.34 2.90 5.98
C ARG A 29 -9.39 2.27 6.87
N ARG A 30 -9.08 1.15 7.53
CA ARG A 30 -10.01 0.53 8.49
C ARG A 30 -10.25 1.44 9.71
N LEU A 31 -9.20 2.06 10.23
CA LEU A 31 -9.30 3.01 11.34
C LEU A 31 -10.05 4.30 10.94
N GLU A 32 -9.77 4.86 9.76
CA GLU A 32 -10.50 6.01 9.22
C GLU A 32 -11.97 5.67 8.92
N ALA A 33 -12.25 4.47 8.38
CA ALA A 33 -13.62 4.02 8.15
C ALA A 33 -14.39 3.79 9.46
N ASP A 34 -13.73 3.28 10.51
CA ASP A 34 -14.33 3.15 11.84
C ASP A 34 -14.54 4.54 12.48
N ALA A 35 -13.61 5.49 12.30
CA ALA A 35 -13.75 6.87 12.78
C ALA A 35 -14.88 7.65 12.10
N GLN A 36 -15.00 7.56 10.77
CA GLN A 36 -16.09 8.19 10.00
C GLN A 36 -17.47 7.64 10.37
N ARG A 37 -17.56 6.37 10.79
CA ARG A 37 -18.82 5.77 11.25
C ARG A 37 -19.18 6.15 12.69
N GLY A 38 -18.20 6.45 13.53
CA GLY A 38 -18.42 6.94 14.90
C GLY A 38 -18.92 8.39 14.93
N ASP A 39 -18.46 9.23 14.00
CA ASP A 39 -18.76 10.66 13.97
C ASP A 39 -20.21 10.98 13.56
N ALA A 40 -20.89 10.06 12.86
CA ALA A 40 -22.30 10.20 12.50
C ALA A 40 -23.27 9.92 13.68
N ARG A 41 -22.77 9.67 14.90
CA ARG A 41 -23.57 9.37 16.10
C ARG A 41 -23.34 10.34 17.27
N ALA A 42 -22.60 11.43 17.10
CA ALA A 42 -22.43 12.46 18.12
C ALA A 42 -23.47 13.59 17.98
#